data_AF-A0A9D4HZU0-F1
#
_entry.id   AF-A0A9D4HZU0-F1
#
_cell.length_a   1.000
_cell.length_b   1.000
_cell.length_c   1.000
_cell.angle_alpha   90.00
_cell.angle_beta   90.00
_cell.angle_gamma   90.00
#
_symmetry.space_group_name_H-M   'P 1'
#
loop_
_entity.id
_entity.type
_entity.pdbx_description
1 polymer ?
#
loop_
_entity_poly.entity_id
_entity_poly.type
_entity_poly.pdbx_seq_one_letter_code
_entity_poly.pdbx_strand_id
1 'polypeptide(L)'
;MQLFNEDQHFLTVEGDNLTLLAPSDVQITIGIEECRVVEISNAFMRCAAPRKQPKPGVSGAEVPEVNVTIGNIMETLGYLKY
;
A
#
# COMPACT_ATOMS: atom_id res chain seq x y z
N MET A 1 -10.59 19.77 13.60
CA MET A 1 -11.70 19.15 12.84
C MET A 1 -11.08 18.57 11.58
N GLN A 2 -10.71 17.28 11.60
CA GLN A 2 -10.12 16.60 10.45
C GLN A 2 -11.23 16.25 9.46
N LEU A 3 -11.11 16.75 8.23
CA LEU A 3 -12.02 16.42 7.14
C LEU A 3 -11.70 15.00 6.69
N PHE A 4 -12.54 14.04 7.06
CA PHE A 4 -12.55 12.74 6.39
C PHE A 4 -13.17 12.95 5.01
N ASN A 5 -12.36 12.79 3.97
CA ASN A 5 -12.81 12.84 2.60
C ASN A 5 -13.49 11.49 2.29
N GLU A 6 -14.83 11.46 2.20
CA GLU A 6 -15.62 10.22 2.08
C GLU A 6 -15.35 9.40 0.79
N ASP A 7 -14.58 9.96 -0.15
CA ASP A 7 -14.22 9.34 -1.44
C ASP A 7 -12.79 8.74 -1.48
N GLN A 8 -12.23 8.38 -0.33
CA GLN A 8 -10.86 7.84 -0.25
C GLN A 8 -10.89 6.33 -0.07
N HIS A 9 -10.48 5.59 -1.10
CA HIS A 9 -10.31 4.14 -1.03
C HIS A 9 -9.00 3.81 -0.33
N PHE A 10 -9.04 2.85 0.58
CA PHE A 10 -7.86 2.41 1.32
C PHE A 10 -7.51 0.97 0.95
N LEU A 11 -6.23 0.73 0.65
CA LEU A 11 -5.66 -0.60 0.70
C LEU A 11 -5.27 -0.88 2.15
N THR A 12 -5.79 -1.97 2.71
CA THR A 12 -5.39 -2.47 4.04
C THR A 12 -4.46 -3.65 3.85
N VAL A 13 -3.26 -3.55 4.41
CA VAL A 13 -2.27 -4.62 4.49
C VAL A 13 -2.23 -5.13 5.92
N GLU A 14 -2.55 -6.39 6.13
CA GLU A 14 -2.52 -7.04 7.44
C GLU A 14 -1.13 -7.63 7.73
N GLY A 15 -0.74 -7.65 9.00
CA GLY A 15 0.52 -8.20 9.47
C GLY A 15 0.61 -8.16 10.99
N ASP A 16 1.76 -8.53 11.54
CA ASP A 16 1.98 -8.58 13.00
C ASP A 16 3.14 -7.68 13.42
N ASN A 17 3.03 -7.10 14.63
CA ASN A 17 4.07 -6.26 15.25
C ASN A 17 4.48 -5.02 14.44
N LEU A 18 3.55 -4.44 13.67
CA LEU A 18 3.83 -3.35 12.75
C LEU A 18 4.07 -1.99 13.44
N THR A 19 3.72 -1.86 14.73
CA THR A 19 4.00 -0.62 15.51
C THR A 19 5.48 -0.33 15.71
N LEU A 20 6.37 -1.29 15.44
CA LEU A 20 7.82 -1.09 15.48
C LEU A 20 8.34 -0.31 14.26
N LEU A 21 7.52 -0.16 13.22
CA LEU A 21 7.89 0.51 11.98
C LEU A 21 7.57 2.01 12.05
N ALA A 22 8.50 2.86 11.62
CA ALA A 22 8.14 4.24 11.31
C ALA A 22 7.47 4.28 9.92
N PRO A 23 6.48 5.17 9.68
CA PRO A 23 5.90 5.33 8.35
C PRO A 23 6.91 5.65 7.25
N SER A 24 8.05 6.26 7.59
CA SER A 24 9.17 6.52 6.67
C SER A 24 9.90 5.26 6.20
N ASP A 25 9.80 4.18 6.97
CA ASP A 25 10.52 2.93 6.70
C ASP A 25 9.71 2.01 5.78
N VAL A 26 8.46 2.38 5.51
CA VAL A 26 7.49 1.58 4.75
C VAL A 26 7.17 2.30 3.45
N GLN A 27 7.39 1.61 2.33
CA GLN A 27 6.92 2.03 1.02
C GLN A 27 5.95 0.98 0.49
N ILE A 28 4.74 1.39 0.12
CA ILE A 28 3.76 0.53 -0.53
C ILE A 28 3.57 1.03 -1.95
N THR A 29 3.60 0.15 -2.94
CA THR A 29 3.26 0.48 -4.33
C THR A 29 2.14 -0.41 -4.84
N ILE A 30 1.33 0.14 -5.74
CA ILE A 30 0.32 -0.57 -6.52
C ILE A 30 0.71 -0.38 -7.98
N GLY A 31 1.33 -1.40 -8.58
CA GLY A 31 1.96 -1.31 -9.89
C GLY A 31 3.03 -0.21 -9.90
N ILE A 32 2.88 0.78 -10.77
CA ILE A 32 3.80 1.93 -10.87
C ILE A 32 3.52 3.08 -9.90
N GLU A 33 2.40 3.07 -9.19
CA GLU A 33 2.00 4.19 -8.32
C GLU A 33 2.34 3.92 -6.86
N GLU A 34 2.81 4.96 -6.16
CA GLU A 34 3.02 4.91 -4.72
C GLU A 34 1.66 4.98 -3.98
N CYS A 35 1.43 4.04 -3.08
CA CYS A 35 0.31 4.06 -2.14
C CYS A 35 0.80 4.63 -0.82
N ARG A 36 0.59 5.92 -0.60
CA ARG A 36 1.06 6.62 0.60
C ARG A 36 0.40 6.05 1.85
N VAL A 37 1.21 5.56 2.79
CA VAL A 37 0.74 5.08 4.10
C VAL A 37 0.16 6.25 4.90
N VAL A 38 -1.06 6.08 5.41
CA VAL A 38 -1.79 7.08 6.19
C VAL A 38 -2.05 6.64 7.63
N GLU A 39 -2.01 5.33 7.89
CA GLU A 39 -2.29 4.74 9.20
C GLU A 39 -1.45 3.48 9.35
N ILE A 40 -0.79 3.34 10.51
CA ILE A 40 -0.11 2.11 10.94
C ILE A 40 -0.66 1.78 12.33
N SER A 41 -1.13 0.55 12.49
CA SER A 41 -1.48 -0.05 13.78
C SER A 41 -0.54 -1.21 14.08
N ASN A 42 -0.76 -1.96 15.16
CA ASN A 42 0.03 -3.16 15.43
C ASN A 42 -0.24 -4.30 14.44
N ALA A 43 -1.45 -4.32 13.86
CA ALA A 43 -1.96 -5.45 13.09
C ALA A 43 -2.19 -5.11 11.60
N PHE A 44 -2.13 -3.85 11.23
CA PHE A 44 -2.35 -3.44 9.84
C PHE A 44 -1.67 -2.12 9.49
N MET A 45 -1.47 -1.92 8.19
CA MET A 45 -1.14 -0.65 7.57
C MET A 45 -2.23 -0.29 6.57
N ARG A 46 -2.61 0.98 6.51
CA ARG A 46 -3.48 1.50 5.45
C ARG A 46 -2.77 2.54 4.62
N CYS A 47 -2.97 2.44 3.32
CA CYS A 47 -2.49 3.44 2.39
C CYS A 47 -3.63 3.93 1.49
N ALA A 48 -3.51 5.16 1.03
CA ALA A 48 -4.49 5.78 0.13
C ALA A 48 -4.36 5.17 -1.26
N ALA A 49 -5.28 4.28 -1.62
CA ALA A 49 -5.26 3.62 -2.92
C ALA A 49 -5.69 4.61 -4.03
N PRO A 50 -5.07 4.54 -5.22
CA PRO A 50 -5.51 5.31 -6.38
C PRO A 50 -6.97 4.99 -6.74
N ARG A 51 -7.72 5.98 -7.23
CA ARG A 51 -9.12 5.78 -7.65
C ARG A 51 -9.26 5.01 -8.95
N LYS A 52 -8.23 5.03 -9.78
CA LYS A 52 -8.18 4.31 -11.06
C LYS A 52 -7.09 3.27 -10.95
N GLN A 53 -7.32 2.11 -11.55
CA GLN A 53 -6.34 1.04 -11.58
C GLN A 53 -5.00 1.56 -12.15
N PRO A 54 -3.92 1.50 -11.34
CA PRO A 54 -2.59 1.84 -11.82
C PRO A 54 -2.14 0.91 -12.93
N LYS A 55 -1.19 1.38 -13.74
CA LYS A 55 -0.52 0.48 -14.70
C LYS A 55 0.27 -0.59 -13.95
N PRO A 56 0.39 -1.80 -14.52
CA PRO A 56 1.26 -2.83 -13.98
C PRO A 56 2.69 -2.34 -13.82
N GLY A 57 3.39 -2.87 -12.82
CA GLY A 57 4.79 -2.57 -12.56
C GLY A 57 5.73 -3.33 -13.49
N VAL A 58 6.88 -3.72 -12.96
CA VAL A 58 7.96 -4.36 -13.74
C VAL A 58 7.80 -5.87 -13.88
N SER A 59 6.79 -6.47 -13.25
CA SER A 59 6.52 -7.91 -13.27
C SER A 59 6.11 -8.45 -14.66
N GLY A 60 5.74 -7.59 -15.60
CA GLY A 60 5.19 -7.99 -16.91
C GLY A 60 3.75 -8.51 -16.84
N ALA A 61 3.10 -8.39 -15.67
CA ALA A 61 1.69 -8.74 -15.49
C ALA A 61 0.74 -7.76 -16.20
N GLU A 62 -0.48 -8.21 -16.48
CA GLU A 62 -1.54 -7.36 -17.06
C GLU A 62 -2.25 -6.48 -16.02
N VAL A 63 -2.03 -6.75 -14.73
CA VAL A 63 -2.66 -6.08 -13.59
C VAL A 63 -1.58 -5.65 -12.59
N PRO A 64 -1.81 -4.57 -11.82
CA PRO A 64 -0.84 -4.07 -10.87
C PRO A 64 -0.61 -5.02 -9.70
N GLU A 65 0.66 -5.27 -9.42
CA GLU A 65 1.15 -5.93 -8.22
C GLU A 65 1.17 -4.97 -7.02
N VAL A 66 0.91 -5.51 -5.83
CA VAL A 66 1.09 -4.80 -4.56
C VAL A 66 2.43 -5.21 -3.99
N ASN A 67 3.35 -4.25 -3.91
CA ASN A 67 4.64 -4.45 -3.25
C ASN A 67 4.70 -3.65 -1.97
N VAL A 68 5.20 -4.28 -0.91
CA VAL A 68 5.52 -3.63 0.36
C VAL A 68 7.01 -3.76 0.57
N THR A 69 7.66 -2.61 0.71
CA THR A 69 9.08 -2.51 1.02
C THR A 69 9.23 -1.96 2.44
N ILE A 70 9.95 -2.69 3.28
CA ILE A 70 10.30 -2.28 4.65
C ILE A 70 11.83 -2.29 4.74
N GLY A 71 12.42 -1.10 4.80
CA GLY A 71 13.88 -0.94 4.71
C GLY A 71 14.44 -1.52 3.41
N ASN A 72 15.11 -2.67 3.48
CA ASN A 72 15.70 -3.37 2.35
C ASN A 72 14.97 -4.68 1.96
N ILE A 73 13.89 -5.02 2.66
CA ILE A 73 13.07 -6.20 2.35
C ILE A 73 11.90 -5.74 1.50
N MET A 74 11.66 -6.42 0.38
CA MET A 74 10.52 -6.18 -0.49
C MET A 74 9.73 -7.47 -0.64
N GLU A 75 8.44 -7.40 -0.38
CA GLU A 75 7.50 -8.50 -0.51
C GLU A 75 6.37 -8.14 -1.47
N THR A 76 6.05 -9.04 -2.39
CA THR A 76 4.90 -8.92 -3.28
C THR A 76 3.71 -9.64 -2.65
N LEU A 77 2.68 -8.90 -2.27
CA LEU A 77 1.50 -9.45 -1.59
C LEU A 77 0.48 -10.06 -2.56
N GLY A 78 0.52 -9.66 -3.83
CA GLY A 78 -0.37 -10.18 -4.87
C GLY A 78 -0.68 -9.15 -5.94
N TYR A 79 -1.76 -9.39 -6.68
CA TYR A 79 -2.21 -8.55 -7.79
C TYR A 79 -3.63 -8.05 -7.55
N LEU A 80 -3.93 -6.83 -7.97
CA LEU A 80 -5.24 -6.20 -7.79
C LEU A 80 -5.89 -5.82 -9.11
N LYS A 81 -7.22 -5.89 -9.15
CA LYS A 81 -8.05 -5.40 -10.25
C LYS A 81 -9.32 -4.78 -9.67
N TYR A 82 -9.63 -3.54 -10.05
CA TYR A 82 -10.84 -2.84 -9.64
C TYR A 82 -11.22 -1.74 -10.65
#